data_AF-A0A223V791-F1
#
_entry.id   AF-A0A223V791-F1
#
_cell.length_a   1.000
_cell.length_b   1.000
_cell.length_c   1.000
_cell.angle_alpha   90.00
_cell.angle_beta   90.00
_cell.angle_gamma   90.00
#
_symmetry.space_group_name_H-M   'P 1'
#
loop_
_entity.id
_entity.type
_entity.pdbx_description
1 polymer ?
#
loop_
_entity_poly.entity_id
_entity_poly.type
_entity_poly.pdbx_seq_one_letter_code
_entity_poly.pdbx_strand_id
1 'polypeptide(L)'
;MINELDIGALKLVSAANRGTQKDFGDLLLLCGLYSLERLHTELMKRESMLIGKEFGTIFNVEGLPSGLANDLSALGNFNKATDRKSESNRLILTENSMIPSSWPELGQRWTGMVEAYAKSKGLRFSPPSRKRRWKNKGLGL
;
A
#
# COMPACT_ATOMS: atom_id res chain seq x y z
N MET A 1 -7.90 22.54 0.03
CA MET A 1 -8.27 21.74 -1.16
C MET A 1 -7.39 20.50 -1.15
N ILE A 2 -7.97 19.30 -1.25
CA ILE A 2 -7.21 18.03 -1.29
C ILE A 2 -6.80 17.79 -2.73
N ASN A 3 -5.51 17.60 -3.00
CA ASN A 3 -4.98 17.27 -4.33
C ASN A 3 -4.96 15.74 -4.54
N GLU A 4 -4.92 15.26 -5.77
CA GLU A 4 -4.78 13.83 -6.11
C GLU A 4 -3.52 13.20 -5.47
N LEU A 5 -2.44 13.97 -5.32
CA LEU A 5 -1.24 13.55 -4.59
C LEU A 5 -1.49 13.35 -3.08
N ASP A 6 -2.43 14.10 -2.48
CA ASP A 6 -2.84 13.89 -1.09
C ASP A 6 -3.60 12.58 -0.93
N ILE A 7 -4.41 12.21 -1.93
CA ILE A 7 -5.09 10.92 -1.97
C ILE A 7 -4.06 9.80 -2.04
N GLY A 8 -3.04 9.93 -2.89
CA GLY A 8 -1.94 8.96 -2.95
C GLY A 8 -1.17 8.83 -1.65
N ALA A 9 -0.85 9.94 -0.99
CA ALA A 9 -0.21 9.93 0.32
C ALA A 9 -1.08 9.22 1.39
N LEU A 10 -2.39 9.49 1.44
CA LEU A 10 -3.32 8.80 2.35
C LEU A 10 -3.37 7.30 2.08
N LYS A 11 -3.34 6.91 0.80
CA LYS A 11 -3.35 5.50 0.40
C LYS A 11 -2.06 4.78 0.81
N LEU A 12 -0.91 5.45 0.76
CA LEU A 12 0.34 4.90 1.30
C LEU A 12 0.24 4.66 2.82
N VAL A 13 -0.32 5.60 3.57
CA VAL A 13 -0.55 5.44 5.03
C VAL A 13 -1.51 4.29 5.31
N SER A 14 -2.64 4.23 4.59
CA SER A 14 -3.63 3.15 4.72
C SER A 14 -3.00 1.78 4.43
N ALA A 15 -2.23 1.70 3.34
CA ALA A 15 -1.53 0.49 2.92
C ALA A 15 -0.49 0.02 3.95
N ALA A 16 0.28 0.94 4.51
CA ALA A 16 1.30 0.64 5.52
C ALA A 16 0.71 0.13 6.84
N ASN A 17 -0.45 0.63 7.25
CA ASN A 17 -1.10 0.20 8.49
C ASN A 17 -1.90 -1.10 8.31
N ARG A 18 -3.00 -1.04 7.53
CA ARG A 18 -3.94 -2.15 7.35
C ARG A 18 -4.32 -2.33 5.87
N GLY A 19 -3.33 -2.36 4.99
CA GLY A 19 -3.55 -2.38 3.55
C GLY A 19 -4.56 -3.42 3.06
N THR A 20 -5.61 -2.94 2.40
CA THR A 20 -6.65 -3.73 1.74
C THR A 20 -6.37 -3.87 0.24
N GLN A 21 -7.11 -4.73 -0.47
CA GLN A 21 -6.94 -4.84 -1.93
C GLN A 21 -7.26 -3.54 -2.65
N LYS A 22 -8.21 -2.77 -2.14
CA LYS A 22 -8.57 -1.45 -2.69
C LYS A 22 -7.42 -0.47 -2.53
N ASP A 23 -6.77 -0.41 -1.37
CA ASP A 23 -5.64 0.52 -1.17
C ASP A 23 -4.50 0.24 -2.16
N PHE A 24 -4.12 -1.03 -2.31
CA PHE A 24 -3.09 -1.41 -3.28
C PHE A 24 -3.56 -1.24 -4.74
N GLY A 25 -4.84 -1.46 -5.03
CA GLY A 25 -5.43 -1.22 -6.35
C GLY A 25 -5.41 0.26 -6.73
N ASP A 26 -5.87 1.13 -5.82
CA ASP A 26 -5.84 2.58 -5.98
C ASP A 26 -4.40 3.08 -6.15
N LEU A 27 -3.45 2.56 -5.37
CA LEU A 27 -2.03 2.90 -5.51
C LEU A 27 -1.46 2.46 -6.86
N LEU A 28 -1.85 1.30 -7.39
CA LEU A 28 -1.43 0.87 -8.72
C LEU A 28 -2.01 1.76 -9.83
N LEU A 29 -3.26 2.22 -9.70
CA LEU A 29 -3.87 3.19 -10.61
C LEU A 29 -3.15 4.55 -10.54
N LEU A 30 -2.93 5.06 -9.33
CA LEU A 30 -2.22 6.32 -9.10
C LEU A 30 -0.78 6.25 -9.60
N CYS A 31 -0.12 5.09 -9.47
CA CYS A 31 1.21 4.86 -10.03
C CYS A 31 1.24 4.80 -11.56
N GLY A 32 0.09 4.72 -12.22
CA GLY A 32 -0.04 4.94 -13.66
C GLY A 32 0.00 6.42 -14.05
N LEU A 33 -0.27 7.34 -13.12
CA LEU A 33 -0.32 8.79 -13.33
C LEU A 33 0.89 9.51 -12.71
N TYR A 34 1.41 9.00 -11.60
CA TYR A 34 2.49 9.58 -10.82
C TYR A 34 3.52 8.51 -10.46
N SER A 35 4.80 8.88 -10.30
CA SER A 35 5.78 7.94 -9.77
C SER A 35 5.52 7.65 -8.29
N LEU A 36 5.86 6.44 -7.83
CA LEU A 36 5.85 6.10 -6.40
C LEU A 36 6.70 7.08 -5.58
N GLU A 37 7.82 7.54 -6.16
CA GLU A 37 8.63 8.60 -5.59
C GLU A 37 7.83 9.88 -5.33
N ARG A 38 7.07 10.35 -6.31
CA ARG A 38 6.28 11.59 -6.18
C ARG A 38 5.22 11.47 -5.10
N LEU A 39 4.57 10.30 -4.99
CA LEU A 39 3.59 10.04 -3.93
C LEU A 39 4.26 10.00 -2.55
N HIS A 40 5.42 9.33 -2.43
CA HIS A 40 6.18 9.24 -1.19
C HIS A 40 6.73 10.60 -0.76
N THR A 41 7.23 11.42 -1.69
CA THR A 41 7.71 12.78 -1.42
C THR A 41 6.58 13.69 -0.93
N GLU A 42 5.38 13.61 -1.53
CA GLU A 42 4.24 14.38 -1.01
C GLU A 42 3.88 13.93 0.41
N LEU A 43 3.88 12.62 0.70
CA LEU A 43 3.70 12.12 2.06
C LEU A 43 4.73 12.71 3.03
N MET A 44 6.02 12.65 2.71
CA MET A 44 7.09 13.20 3.57
C MET A 44 6.92 14.70 3.81
N LYS A 45 6.57 15.46 2.76
CA LYS A 45 6.26 16.88 2.88
C LYS A 45 5.08 17.10 3.83
N ARG A 46 4.00 16.33 3.69
CA ARG A 46 2.85 16.44 4.59
C ARG A 46 3.20 16.08 6.02
N GLU A 47 3.90 14.97 6.26
CA GLU A 47 4.38 14.61 7.61
C GLU A 47 5.25 15.71 8.23
N SER A 48 6.21 16.28 7.47
CA SER A 48 7.06 17.37 7.96
C SER A 48 6.30 18.65 8.31
N MET A 49 5.27 19.00 7.54
CA MET A 49 4.42 20.18 7.81
C MET A 49 3.56 20.01 9.07
N LEU A 50 3.38 18.76 9.53
CA LEU A 50 2.51 18.40 10.64
C LEU A 50 3.25 18.25 11.96
N ILE A 51 4.55 17.93 11.93
CA ILE A 51 5.43 17.85 13.13
C ILE A 51 5.51 19.19 13.89
N GLY A 52 5.02 20.30 13.32
CA GLY A 52 5.01 21.63 13.94
C GLY A 52 3.64 22.26 14.24
N LYS A 53 2.50 21.54 14.11
CA LYS A 53 1.16 22.13 14.36
C LYS A 53 0.29 21.27 15.27
N GLU A 54 -0.36 21.91 16.24
CA GLU A 54 -1.36 21.38 17.21
C GLU A 54 -2.65 20.77 16.60
N PHE A 55 -2.69 20.46 15.30
CA PHE A 55 -3.91 20.02 14.65
C PHE A 55 -3.81 18.56 14.17
N GLY A 56 -4.69 17.72 14.71
CA GLY A 56 -4.97 16.39 14.16
C GLY A 56 -5.49 16.51 12.73
N THR A 57 -4.86 15.83 11.78
CA THR A 57 -5.27 15.83 10.37
C THR A 57 -5.58 14.42 9.89
N ILE A 58 -6.16 14.31 8.69
CA ILE A 58 -6.53 13.03 8.04
C ILE A 58 -5.36 12.06 7.81
N PHE A 59 -4.11 12.54 7.87
CA PHE A 59 -2.90 11.70 7.83
C PHE A 59 -2.54 11.15 9.22
N ASN A 60 -3.16 11.70 10.27
CA ASN A 60 -2.92 11.41 11.67
C ASN A 60 -3.89 10.33 12.16
N VAL A 61 -3.91 9.17 11.49
CA VAL A 61 -4.90 8.12 11.79
C VAL A 61 -4.77 7.60 13.24
N GLU A 62 -3.61 7.75 13.90
CA GLU A 62 -3.44 7.44 15.34
C GLU A 62 -2.38 8.32 16.06
N GLY A 63 -2.02 9.51 15.54
CA GLY A 63 -1.01 10.36 16.19
C GLY A 63 0.46 10.00 15.87
N LEU A 64 0.70 9.00 15.02
CA LEU A 64 2.03 8.44 14.75
C LEU A 64 2.39 8.55 13.26
N PRO A 65 3.65 8.88 12.94
CA PRO A 65 4.14 8.89 11.56
C PRO A 65 3.94 7.53 10.90
N SER A 66 3.75 7.52 9.57
CA SER A 66 3.47 6.31 8.80
C SER A 66 4.55 5.22 8.89
N GLY A 67 5.73 5.57 9.40
CA GLY A 67 6.91 4.71 9.44
C GLY A 67 7.61 4.56 8.09
N LEU A 68 7.10 5.22 7.04
CA LEU A 68 7.59 5.04 5.67
C LEU A 68 8.83 5.86 5.33
N ALA A 69 9.22 6.81 6.17
CA ALA A 69 10.36 7.70 5.90
C ALA A 69 11.67 6.96 5.58
N ASN A 70 11.92 5.84 6.25
CA ASN A 70 13.15 5.05 6.10
C ASN A 70 12.89 3.56 5.79
N ASP A 71 11.66 3.08 5.98
CA ASP A 71 11.32 1.66 5.86
C ASP A 71 9.98 1.47 5.13
N LEU A 72 10.05 0.91 3.93
CA LEU A 72 8.90 0.65 3.07
C LEU A 72 8.35 -0.77 3.23
N SER A 73 8.89 -1.58 4.16
CA SER A 73 8.52 -3.00 4.32
C SER A 73 7.02 -3.20 4.56
N ALA A 74 6.38 -2.24 5.23
CA ALA A 74 4.94 -2.24 5.48
C ALA A 74 4.12 -2.23 4.17
N LEU A 75 4.60 -1.56 3.12
CA LEU A 75 3.94 -1.53 1.81
C LEU A 75 4.01 -2.88 1.08
N GLY A 76 4.85 -3.82 1.50
CA GLY A 76 4.85 -5.19 0.98
C GLY A 76 4.03 -6.17 1.83
N ASN A 77 3.36 -5.71 2.90
CA ASN A 77 2.60 -6.57 3.80
C ASN A 77 1.15 -6.76 3.31
N PHE A 78 0.90 -7.82 2.54
CA PHE A 78 -0.44 -8.15 2.02
C PHE A 78 -1.28 -9.03 2.96
N ASN A 79 -0.86 -9.28 4.20
CA ASN A 79 -1.55 -10.25 5.07
C ASN A 79 -3.05 -9.92 5.23
N LYS A 80 -3.41 -8.64 5.35
CA LYS A 80 -4.81 -8.19 5.45
C LYS A 80 -5.50 -8.06 4.09
N ALA A 81 -4.79 -7.73 3.02
CA ALA A 81 -5.34 -7.71 1.66
C ALA A 81 -5.72 -9.11 1.13
N THR A 82 -5.30 -10.19 1.81
CA THR A 82 -5.78 -11.56 1.51
C THR A 82 -7.03 -11.96 2.30
N ASP A 83 -7.49 -11.12 3.23
CA ASP A 83 -8.67 -11.40 4.03
C ASP A 83 -9.94 -11.19 3.19
N ARG A 84 -10.48 -12.31 2.70
CA ARG A 84 -11.70 -12.33 1.90
C ARG A 84 -12.96 -12.10 2.74
N LYS A 85 -12.90 -12.06 4.08
CA LYS A 85 -14.11 -11.98 4.92
C LYS A 85 -14.89 -10.66 4.77
N SER A 86 -14.23 -9.60 4.32
CA SER A 86 -14.86 -8.30 4.05
C SER A 86 -14.96 -8.08 2.53
N GLU A 87 -16.16 -8.27 1.97
CA GLU A 87 -16.42 -8.02 0.55
C GLU A 87 -16.23 -6.55 0.17
N SER A 88 -16.54 -5.64 1.09
CA SER A 88 -16.37 -4.20 0.90
C SER A 88 -14.92 -3.76 0.68
N ASN A 89 -13.94 -4.60 1.02
CA ASN A 89 -12.50 -4.32 0.87
C ASN A 89 -11.83 -5.11 -0.27
N ARG A 90 -12.62 -5.85 -1.05
CA ARG A 90 -12.13 -6.58 -2.23
C ARG A 90 -12.03 -5.65 -3.44
N LEU A 91 -11.02 -5.90 -4.26
CA LEU A 91 -10.91 -5.28 -5.58
C LEU A 91 -11.69 -6.16 -6.57
N ILE A 92 -12.73 -5.62 -7.17
CA ILE A 92 -13.51 -6.32 -8.21
C ILE A 92 -12.90 -5.95 -9.55
N LEU A 93 -12.26 -6.92 -10.18
CA LEU A 93 -11.65 -6.79 -11.49
C LEU A 93 -12.61 -7.37 -12.52
N THR A 94 -13.10 -6.53 -13.43
CA THR A 94 -13.92 -6.92 -14.57
C THR A 94 -13.06 -6.93 -15.84
N GLU A 95 -13.55 -7.55 -16.92
CA GLU A 95 -12.86 -7.63 -18.21
C GLU A 95 -12.51 -6.24 -18.79
N ASN A 96 -13.25 -5.20 -18.40
CA ASN A 96 -13.03 -3.81 -18.79
C ASN A 96 -12.19 -3.01 -17.79
N SER A 97 -11.61 -3.64 -16.77
CA SER A 97 -10.79 -2.93 -15.79
C SER A 97 -9.51 -2.42 -16.43
N MET A 98 -9.12 -1.18 -16.11
CA MET A 98 -7.81 -0.62 -16.51
C MET A 98 -6.63 -1.43 -15.97
N ILE A 99 -6.88 -2.31 -15.00
CA ILE A 99 -5.92 -3.25 -14.45
C ILE A 99 -6.40 -4.67 -14.79
N PRO A 100 -6.02 -5.24 -15.95
CA PRO A 100 -6.55 -6.53 -16.41
C PRO A 100 -5.92 -7.75 -15.71
N SER A 101 -5.15 -7.58 -14.63
CA SER A 101 -4.35 -8.64 -14.02
C SER A 101 -4.97 -9.15 -12.71
N SER A 102 -4.78 -10.43 -12.42
CA SER A 102 -5.25 -11.06 -11.19
C SER A 102 -4.60 -10.46 -9.94
N TRP A 103 -5.28 -10.54 -8.78
CA TRP A 103 -4.75 -10.02 -7.52
C TRP A 103 -3.31 -10.49 -7.17
N PRO A 104 -2.93 -11.77 -7.36
CA PRO A 104 -1.55 -12.21 -7.13
C PRO A 104 -0.52 -11.46 -7.98
N GLU A 105 -0.81 -11.24 -9.27
CA GLU A 105 0.07 -10.53 -10.21
C GLU A 105 0.18 -9.05 -9.84
N LEU A 106 -0.92 -8.44 -9.41
CA LEU A 106 -0.92 -7.06 -8.90
C LEU A 106 -0.08 -6.91 -7.65
N GLY A 107 -0.19 -7.88 -6.74
CA GLY A 107 0.68 -7.90 -5.56
C GLY A 107 2.16 -8.00 -5.93
N GLN A 108 2.53 -8.84 -6.91
CA GLN A 108 3.92 -8.94 -7.38
C GLN A 108 4.40 -7.66 -8.05
N ARG A 109 3.59 -7.06 -8.93
CA ARG A 109 3.89 -5.80 -9.62
C ARG A 109 4.10 -4.66 -8.62
N TRP A 110 3.21 -4.55 -7.63
CA TRP A 110 3.36 -3.56 -6.56
C TRP A 110 4.64 -3.78 -5.76
N THR A 111 4.91 -5.01 -5.30
CA THR A 111 6.13 -5.34 -4.56
C THR A 111 7.39 -4.99 -5.34
N GLY A 112 7.45 -5.35 -6.63
CA GLY A 112 8.61 -5.03 -7.47
C GLY A 112 8.82 -3.52 -7.63
N MET A 113 7.73 -2.74 -7.73
CA MET A 113 7.81 -1.28 -7.80
C MET A 113 8.34 -0.67 -6.49
N VAL A 114 7.84 -1.12 -5.34
CA VAL A 114 8.30 -0.65 -4.02
C VAL A 114 9.74 -1.05 -3.78
N GLU A 115 10.14 -2.28 -4.13
CA GLU A 115 11.51 -2.76 -3.99
C GLU A 115 12.49 -1.96 -4.85
N ALA A 116 12.16 -1.74 -6.13
CA ALA A 116 12.97 -0.93 -7.03
C ALA A 116 13.13 0.50 -6.51
N TYR A 117 12.03 1.11 -6.04
CA TYR A 117 12.05 2.43 -5.46
C TYR A 117 12.90 2.48 -4.18
N ALA A 118 12.70 1.55 -3.24
CA ALA A 118 13.46 1.48 -2.00
C ALA A 118 14.98 1.39 -2.27
N LYS A 119 15.37 0.50 -3.21
CA LYS A 119 16.77 0.37 -3.64
C LYS A 119 17.32 1.66 -4.23
N SER A 120 16.54 2.37 -5.06
CA SER A 120 16.96 3.63 -5.68
C SER A 120 17.16 4.77 -4.68
N LYS A 121 16.49 4.72 -3.52
CA LYS A 121 16.55 5.75 -2.47
C LYS A 121 17.34 5.33 -1.23
N GLY A 122 17.90 4.12 -1.21
CA GLY A 122 18.61 3.59 -0.04
C GLY A 122 17.68 3.32 1.17
N LEU A 123 16.39 3.08 0.92
CA LEU A 123 15.41 2.79 1.96
C LEU A 123 15.36 1.30 2.27
N ARG A 124 14.96 0.94 3.49
CA ARG A 124 14.77 -0.46 3.87
C ARG A 124 13.52 -1.02 3.20
N PHE A 125 13.65 -2.24 2.69
CA PHE A 125 12.51 -3.03 2.22
C PHE A 125 12.75 -4.51 2.52
N SER A 126 12.02 -5.03 3.51
CA SER A 126 12.08 -6.42 3.96
C SER A 126 10.68 -6.83 4.39
N PRO A 127 9.74 -6.97 3.43
CA PRO A 127 8.36 -7.25 3.74
C PRO A 127 8.22 -8.61 4.44
N PRO A 128 7.26 -8.76 5.37
CA PRO A 128 7.04 -10.03 6.06
C PRO A 128 6.72 -11.11 5.03
N SER A 129 7.32 -12.30 5.19
CA SER A 129 7.03 -13.44 4.31
C SER A 129 5.52 -13.65 4.28
N ARG A 130 4.93 -13.67 3.08
CA ARG A 130 3.51 -14.05 2.91
C ARG A 130 3.35 -15.37 3.65
N LYS A 131 2.54 -15.40 4.72
CA LYS A 131 2.21 -16.67 5.38
C LYS A 131 1.65 -17.57 4.27
N ARG A 132 2.42 -18.58 3.86
CA ARG A 132 1.91 -19.64 2.98
C ARG A 132 0.70 -20.20 3.72
N ARG A 133 -0.51 -19.86 3.28
CA ARG A 133 -1.67 -20.67 3.66
C ARG A 133 -1.33 -22.05 3.14
N TRP A 134 -1.06 -22.97 4.05
CA TRP A 134 -0.99 -24.39 3.73
C TRP A 134 -2.28 -24.72 2.98
N LYS A 135 -2.16 -24.90 1.66
CA LYS A 135 -3.22 -25.42 0.82
C LYS A 135 -2.87 -26.86 0.57
N ASN A 136 -3.81 -27.72 0.96
CA ASN A 136 -3.99 -29.13 0.60
C ASN A 136 -3.25 -30.15 1.47
N LYS A 137 -3.88 -31.25 1.90
CA LYS A 137 -5.07 -31.95 1.37
C LYS A 137 -5.83 -32.67 2.51
N GLY A 138 -7.15 -32.74 2.39
CA GLY A 138 -7.95 -33.65 3.22
C GLY A 138 -7.78 -35.12 2.81
N LEU A 139 -8.47 -35.96 3.61
CA LEU A 139 -8.84 -37.37 3.42
C LEU A 139 -7.77 -38.43 3.73
N GLY A 140 -8.07 -39.25 4.74
CA GLY A 140 -7.68 -40.66 4.78
C GLY A 140 -6.96 -41.10 6.05
N LEU A 141 -7.70 -41.38 7.13
CA LEU A 141 -7.92 -42.73 7.69
C LEU A 141 -8.98 -42.64 8.79
#